data_AF-A0A936FID4-F1
#
_entry.id   AF-A0A936FID4-F1
#
_cell.length_a   1.000
_cell.length_b   1.000
_cell.length_c   1.000
_cell.angle_alpha   90.00
_cell.angle_beta   90.00
_cell.angle_gamma   90.00
#
_symmetry.space_group_name_H-M   'P 1'
#
loop_
_entity.id
_entity.type
_entity.pdbx_description
1 polymer ?
#
loop_
_entity_poly.entity_id
_entity_poly.type
_entity_poly.pdbx_seq_one_letter_code
_entity_poly.pdbx_strand_id
1 'polypeptide(L)'
;MYYNTQTHTFGHTHTEVAQTTNSSFAVGTLEVGPYRLYEHAPEPEHDAATHRIELASTVTQRTGQPWLRAWDVIALTPVEIEAAQKARVPQTVTRRQARQALLLAGLLDNVQPAIDSIADPVQRSMAQIEWDDRPAVRAQAPAADCACRRAGPGRRGVGQPVHPGGAVVKLALRRTAAVNATWAQRQFAALTRWRLCSVYCHAGIVIGDRLYQVNAAHGLHESDYTPERWDLFEFGGDDDYALRLFYELRGTPYDYLGVLGFGLPVRGDDDRLYCFEWCALAMGVEHQRWMTPEKLLLAAWGRP
;
A
#
# COMPACT_ATOMS: atom_id res chain seq x y z
N MET A 1 -14.73 41.82 -4.85
CA MET A 1 -14.85 41.56 -3.40
C MET A 1 -13.99 42.57 -2.66
N TYR A 2 -14.24 42.82 -1.39
CA TYR A 2 -13.46 43.75 -0.57
C TYR A 2 -12.66 43.00 0.50
N TYR A 3 -11.45 43.51 0.76
CA TYR A 3 -10.54 43.06 1.80
C TYR A 3 -10.55 44.11 2.92
N ASN A 4 -10.76 43.69 4.16
CA ASN A 4 -10.71 44.56 5.32
C ASN A 4 -9.26 44.65 5.84
N THR A 5 -8.66 45.83 5.73
CA THR A 5 -7.26 46.07 6.13
C THR A 5 -7.01 46.08 7.63
N GLN A 6 -8.05 46.23 8.46
CA GLN A 6 -7.93 46.22 9.92
C GLN A 6 -8.06 44.81 10.50
N THR A 7 -9.00 44.02 9.98
CA THR A 7 -9.25 42.65 10.47
C THR A 7 -8.55 41.58 9.65
N HIS A 8 -7.90 41.96 8.54
CA HIS A 8 -7.23 41.05 7.61
C HIS A 8 -8.15 39.95 7.04
N THR A 9 -9.43 40.30 6.82
CA THR A 9 -10.44 39.36 6.33
C THR A 9 -10.84 39.64 4.87
N PHE A 10 -11.08 38.57 4.11
CA PHE A 10 -11.46 38.61 2.70
C PHE A 10 -12.95 38.35 2.50
N GLY A 11 -13.43 38.61 1.28
CA GLY A 11 -14.74 38.13 0.83
C GLY A 11 -15.92 39.04 1.13
N HIS A 12 -15.69 40.28 1.57
CA HIS A 12 -16.78 41.22 1.85
C HIS A 12 -17.43 41.69 0.54
N THR A 13 -18.74 41.58 0.45
CA THR A 13 -19.54 42.05 -0.69
C THR A 13 -19.75 43.57 -0.64
N HIS A 14 -20.17 44.16 -1.76
CA HIS A 14 -20.49 45.60 -1.82
C HIS A 14 -21.54 46.00 -0.77
N THR A 15 -22.61 45.20 -0.64
CA THR A 15 -23.70 45.44 0.32
C THR A 15 -23.22 45.38 1.76
N GLU A 16 -22.42 44.38 2.13
CA GLU A 16 -21.88 44.23 3.49
C GLU A 16 -20.98 45.40 3.87
N VAL A 17 -20.13 45.86 2.95
CA VAL A 17 -19.28 47.02 3.19
C VAL A 17 -20.14 48.28 3.37
N ALA A 18 -21.10 48.54 2.49
CA ALA A 18 -22.00 49.70 2.57
C ALA A 18 -22.78 49.75 3.89
N GLN A 19 -23.26 48.60 4.36
CA GLN A 19 -23.93 48.48 5.66
C GLN A 19 -22.98 48.73 6.81
N THR A 20 -21.79 48.12 6.79
CA THR A 20 -20.81 48.22 7.89
C THR A 20 -20.24 49.62 8.04
N THR A 21 -20.00 50.33 6.94
CA THR A 21 -19.45 51.69 6.95
C THR A 21 -20.53 52.78 6.99
N ASN A 22 -21.82 52.39 7.01
CA ASN A 22 -22.98 53.29 6.93
C ASN A 22 -22.82 54.33 5.79
N SER A 23 -22.38 53.87 4.61
CA SER A 23 -22.04 54.73 3.48
C SER A 23 -22.59 54.18 2.17
N SER A 24 -23.15 55.05 1.35
CA SER A 24 -23.49 54.74 -0.04
C SER A 24 -22.30 55.08 -0.94
N PHE A 25 -21.87 54.13 -1.78
CA PHE A 25 -20.78 54.32 -2.73
C PHE A 25 -21.02 53.46 -3.98
N ALA A 26 -20.45 53.88 -5.10
CA ALA A 26 -20.61 53.18 -6.37
C ALA A 26 -19.95 51.79 -6.35
N VAL A 27 -20.55 50.81 -7.03
CA VAL A 27 -19.90 49.50 -7.25
C VAL A 27 -18.58 49.72 -7.99
N GLY A 28 -17.50 49.08 -7.51
CA GLY A 28 -16.16 49.26 -8.05
C GLY A 28 -15.36 50.39 -7.40
N THR A 29 -15.89 51.07 -6.38
CA THR A 29 -15.11 52.02 -5.57
C THR A 29 -13.89 51.31 -4.97
N LEU A 30 -12.68 51.81 -5.24
CA LEU A 30 -11.44 51.13 -4.87
C LEU A 30 -11.20 51.09 -3.36
N GLU A 31 -11.68 52.10 -2.64
CA GLU A 31 -11.43 52.30 -1.21
C GLU A 31 -12.67 52.86 -0.51
N VAL A 32 -13.08 52.20 0.58
CA VAL A 32 -14.19 52.64 1.44
C VAL A 32 -13.80 52.38 2.89
N GLY A 33 -13.37 53.42 3.61
CA GLY A 33 -12.87 53.27 4.98
C GLY A 33 -11.71 52.25 5.06
N PRO A 34 -11.79 51.20 5.91
CA PRO A 34 -10.76 50.17 6.01
C PRO A 34 -10.84 49.12 4.88
N TYR A 35 -11.82 49.20 3.97
CA TYR A 35 -12.01 48.21 2.92
C TYR A 35 -11.29 48.61 1.64
N ARG A 36 -10.67 47.63 0.98
CA ARG A 36 -9.99 47.76 -0.32
C ARG A 36 -10.60 46.78 -1.31
N LEU A 37 -10.99 47.26 -2.48
CA LEU A 37 -11.44 46.39 -3.56
C LEU A 37 -10.26 45.53 -4.01
N TYR A 38 -10.48 44.22 -4.15
CA TYR A 38 -9.49 43.31 -4.68
C TYR A 38 -10.08 42.38 -5.74
N GLU A 39 -9.19 41.91 -6.61
CA GLU A 39 -9.42 40.88 -7.63
C GLU A 39 -8.44 39.71 -7.44
N HIS A 40 -8.77 38.55 -8.00
CA HIS A 40 -7.87 37.41 -7.99
C HIS A 40 -6.91 37.49 -9.18
N ALA A 41 -5.65 37.15 -8.93
CA ALA A 41 -4.71 36.86 -10.00
C ALA A 41 -5.19 35.65 -10.82
N PRO A 42 -4.82 35.54 -12.11
CA PRO A 42 -5.03 34.31 -12.85
C PRO A 42 -4.39 33.13 -12.10
N GLU A 43 -5.06 31.98 -12.12
CA GLU A 43 -4.53 30.76 -11.51
C GLU A 43 -3.17 30.42 -12.14
N PRO A 44 -2.13 30.18 -11.33
CA PRO A 44 -0.81 29.85 -11.84
C PRO A 44 -0.79 28.44 -12.42
N GLU A 45 0.09 28.22 -13.40
CA GLU A 45 0.41 26.88 -13.87
C GLU A 45 1.04 26.07 -12.73
N HIS A 46 0.50 24.89 -12.47
CA HIS A 46 0.99 23.98 -11.43
C HIS A 46 0.75 22.53 -11.84
N ASP A 47 1.54 21.62 -11.28
CA ASP A 47 1.32 20.19 -11.42
C ASP A 47 0.38 19.70 -10.33
N ALA A 48 -0.87 19.41 -10.69
CA ALA A 48 -1.90 18.89 -9.78
C ALA A 48 -1.58 17.50 -9.18
N ALA A 49 -0.53 16.81 -9.64
CA ALA A 49 -0.06 15.57 -9.01
C ALA A 49 0.86 15.83 -7.79
N THR A 50 1.51 16.99 -7.73
CA THR A 50 2.57 17.28 -6.76
C THR A 50 2.34 18.57 -5.99
N HIS A 51 1.43 19.43 -6.45
CA HIS A 51 1.11 20.72 -5.84
C HIS A 51 -0.40 20.90 -5.72
N ARG A 52 -0.80 21.71 -4.73
CA ARG A 52 -2.14 22.29 -4.65
C ARG A 52 -2.04 23.81 -4.65
N ILE A 53 -3.07 24.47 -5.15
CA ILE A 53 -3.16 25.92 -5.13
C ILE A 53 -4.14 26.37 -4.04
N GLU A 54 -3.75 27.38 -3.28
CA GLU A 54 -4.60 28.05 -2.29
C GLU A 54 -4.58 29.55 -2.51
N LEU A 55 -5.68 30.25 -2.21
CA LEU A 55 -5.70 31.70 -2.32
C LEU A 55 -4.81 32.31 -1.23
N ALA A 56 -3.84 33.14 -1.62
CA ALA A 56 -2.88 33.72 -0.70
C ALA A 56 -3.55 34.47 0.44
N SER A 57 -2.95 34.42 1.63
CA SER A 57 -3.42 35.13 2.82
C SER A 57 -3.18 36.64 2.75
N THR A 58 -2.39 37.09 1.77
CA THR A 58 -2.01 38.50 1.57
C THR A 58 -2.43 39.01 0.19
N VAL A 59 -2.49 40.33 0.08
CA VAL A 59 -2.83 41.06 -1.14
C VAL A 59 -1.72 42.02 -1.51
N THR A 60 -1.47 42.16 -2.81
CA THR A 60 -0.52 43.12 -3.37
C THR A 60 -1.25 44.41 -3.69
N GLN A 61 -0.84 45.50 -3.05
CA GLN A 61 -1.39 46.83 -3.30
C GLN A 61 -1.02 47.32 -4.70
N ARG A 62 -2.00 47.88 -5.43
CA ARG A 62 -1.81 48.52 -6.74
C ARG A 62 -2.37 49.92 -6.73
N THR A 63 -1.59 50.90 -7.18
CA THR A 63 -2.01 52.31 -7.19
C THR A 63 -3.06 52.56 -8.26
N GLY A 64 -4.21 53.11 -7.87
CA GLY A 64 -5.31 53.44 -8.80
C GLY A 64 -6.03 52.23 -9.40
N GLN A 65 -5.82 51.03 -8.85
CA GLN A 65 -6.41 49.78 -9.34
C GLN A 65 -6.88 48.92 -8.16
N PRO A 66 -7.76 47.92 -8.39
CA PRO A 66 -8.04 46.90 -7.39
C PRO A 66 -6.75 46.22 -6.92
N TRP A 67 -6.70 45.90 -5.63
CA TRP A 67 -5.60 45.09 -5.08
C TRP A 67 -5.64 43.69 -5.66
N LEU A 68 -4.48 43.03 -5.74
CA LEU A 68 -4.38 41.70 -6.34
C LEU A 68 -4.15 40.64 -5.26
N ARG A 69 -5.03 39.63 -5.20
CA ARG A 69 -4.84 38.45 -4.36
C ARG A 69 -4.22 37.34 -5.20
N ALA A 70 -3.00 36.94 -4.86
CA ALA A 70 -2.26 35.89 -5.55
C ALA A 70 -2.71 34.48 -5.12
N TRP A 71 -2.14 33.47 -5.74
CA TRP A 71 -2.28 32.06 -5.36
C TRP A 71 -0.95 31.56 -4.81
N ASP A 72 -1.01 30.82 -3.70
CA ASP A 72 0.12 30.08 -3.16
C ASP A 72 0.13 28.68 -3.78
N VAL A 73 1.24 28.31 -4.41
CA VAL A 73 1.47 26.95 -4.93
C VAL A 73 2.18 26.15 -3.84
N ILE A 74 1.44 25.26 -3.18
CA ILE A 74 1.90 24.49 -2.03
C ILE A 74 2.28 23.09 -2.50
N ALA A 75 3.52 22.68 -2.26
CA ALA A 75 3.97 21.32 -2.51
C ALA A 75 3.22 20.34 -1.59
N LEU A 76 2.65 19.30 -2.19
CA LEU A 76 2.02 18.22 -1.43
C LEU A 76 3.09 17.42 -0.67
N THR A 77 2.74 17.01 0.55
CA THR A 77 3.57 16.08 1.32
C THR A 77 3.58 14.70 0.66
N PRO A 78 4.60 13.85 0.90
CA PRO A 78 4.63 12.48 0.39
C PRO A 78 3.37 11.67 0.72
N VAL A 79 2.81 11.89 1.92
CA VAL A 79 1.58 11.21 2.39
C VAL A 79 0.36 11.65 1.59
N GLU A 80 0.24 12.94 1.27
CA GLU A 80 -0.86 13.45 0.44
C GLU A 80 -0.76 12.97 -1.01
N ILE A 81 0.46 12.90 -1.55
CA ILE A 81 0.72 12.34 -2.88
C ILE A 81 0.29 10.86 -2.92
N GLU A 82 0.68 10.06 -1.93
CA GLU A 82 0.31 8.64 -1.84
C GLU A 82 -1.21 8.48 -1.72
N ALA A 83 -1.86 9.28 -0.87
CA ALA A 83 -3.32 9.24 -0.71
C ALA A 83 -4.04 9.59 -2.01
N ALA A 84 -3.58 10.62 -2.73
CA ALA A 84 -4.14 11.02 -4.02
C ALA A 84 -3.94 9.94 -5.09
N GLN A 85 -2.76 9.30 -5.14
CA GLN A 85 -2.50 8.18 -6.05
C GLN A 85 -3.41 6.99 -5.75
N LYS A 86 -3.57 6.63 -4.47
CA LYS A 86 -4.47 5.56 -4.04
C LYS A 86 -5.93 5.84 -4.39
N ALA A 87 -6.36 7.10 -4.32
CA ALA A 87 -7.70 7.52 -4.71
C ALA A 87 -7.93 7.45 -6.24
N ARG A 88 -6.90 7.65 -7.06
CA ARG A 88 -6.99 7.55 -8.52
C ARG A 88 -7.15 6.12 -9.03
N VAL A 89 -6.63 5.13 -8.31
CA VAL A 89 -6.77 3.72 -8.67
C VAL A 89 -8.18 3.25 -8.29
N PRO A 90 -9.00 2.79 -9.26
CA PRO A 90 -10.32 2.25 -8.96
C PRO A 90 -10.19 1.09 -7.98
N GLN A 91 -10.76 1.24 -6.79
CA GLN A 91 -10.68 0.23 -5.74
C GLN A 91 -11.48 -1.03 -6.11
N THR A 92 -12.41 -0.91 -7.05
CA THR A 92 -13.20 -2.00 -7.59
C THR A 92 -13.22 -1.89 -9.11
N VAL A 93 -12.91 -2.98 -9.80
CA VAL A 93 -12.98 -3.11 -11.25
C VAL A 93 -13.99 -4.19 -11.62
N THR A 94 -14.68 -4.05 -12.73
CA THR A 94 -15.55 -5.11 -13.24
C THR A 94 -14.72 -6.35 -13.62
N ARG A 95 -15.34 -7.54 -13.64
CA ARG A 95 -14.66 -8.76 -14.11
C ARG A 95 -14.06 -8.59 -15.51
N ARG A 96 -14.76 -7.90 -16.40
CA ARG A 96 -14.26 -7.58 -17.75
C ARG A 96 -12.95 -6.80 -17.70
N GLN A 97 -12.89 -5.75 -16.89
CA GLN A 97 -11.68 -4.93 -16.72
C GLN A 97 -10.53 -5.75 -16.11
N ALA A 98 -10.81 -6.61 -15.11
CA ALA A 98 -9.81 -7.50 -14.54
C ALA A 98 -9.22 -8.49 -15.56
N ARG A 99 -10.08 -9.13 -16.38
CA ARG A 99 -9.64 -10.04 -17.45
C ARG A 99 -8.84 -9.31 -18.52
N GLN A 100 -9.24 -8.09 -18.89
CA GLN A 100 -8.48 -7.25 -19.83
C GLN A 100 -7.11 -6.87 -19.26
N ALA A 101 -7.02 -6.51 -17.98
CA ALA A 101 -5.75 -6.21 -17.33
C ALA A 101 -4.82 -7.43 -17.29
N LEU A 102 -5.37 -8.62 -16.98
CA LEU A 102 -4.62 -9.88 -17.02
C LEU A 102 -4.15 -10.24 -18.44
N LEU A 103 -4.98 -10.00 -19.45
CA LEU A 103 -4.62 -10.21 -20.86
C LEU A 103 -3.48 -9.28 -21.27
N LEU A 104 -3.58 -7.99 -20.95
CA LEU A 104 -2.54 -7.00 -21.24
C LEU A 104 -1.24 -7.29 -20.48
N ALA A 105 -1.31 -7.92 -19.31
CA ALA A 105 -0.15 -8.39 -18.56
C ALA A 105 0.43 -9.71 -19.08
N GLY A 106 -0.21 -10.39 -20.05
CA GLY A 106 0.20 -11.72 -20.52
C GLY A 106 0.01 -12.83 -19.48
N LEU A 107 -0.88 -12.61 -18.50
CA LEU A 107 -1.11 -13.52 -17.37
C LEU A 107 -2.47 -14.20 -17.41
N LEU A 108 -3.35 -13.84 -18.36
CA LEU A 108 -4.69 -14.42 -18.44
C LEU A 108 -4.65 -15.95 -18.59
N ASP A 109 -3.74 -16.46 -19.43
CA ASP A 109 -3.57 -17.89 -19.68
C ASP A 109 -2.98 -18.64 -18.47
N ASN A 110 -2.46 -17.91 -17.48
CA ASN A 110 -1.89 -18.49 -16.26
C ASN A 110 -2.95 -18.74 -15.18
N VAL A 111 -4.14 -18.16 -15.32
CA VAL A 111 -5.21 -18.23 -14.32
C VAL A 111 -5.72 -19.66 -14.13
N GLN A 112 -6.12 -20.33 -15.21
CA GLN A 112 -6.65 -21.70 -15.12
C GLN A 112 -5.59 -22.68 -14.57
N PRO A 113 -4.34 -22.68 -15.05
CA PRO A 113 -3.26 -23.48 -14.45
C PRO A 113 -3.06 -23.26 -12.96
N ALA A 114 -3.19 -22.02 -12.48
CA ALA A 114 -3.05 -21.73 -11.06
C ALA A 114 -4.23 -22.26 -10.25
N ILE A 115 -5.46 -22.17 -10.77
CA ILE A 115 -6.63 -22.81 -10.15
C ILE A 115 -6.44 -24.33 -10.11
N ASP A 116 -6.06 -24.93 -11.23
CA ASP A 116 -5.83 -26.38 -11.34
C ASP A 116 -4.72 -26.87 -10.38
N SER A 117 -3.77 -26.00 -10.03
CA SER A 117 -2.70 -26.31 -9.08
C SER A 117 -3.14 -26.43 -7.63
N ILE A 118 -4.34 -25.94 -7.28
CA ILE A 118 -4.88 -26.00 -5.92
C ILE A 118 -5.13 -27.46 -5.56
N ALA A 119 -4.40 -28.01 -4.58
CA ALA A 119 -4.49 -29.43 -4.23
C ALA A 119 -5.86 -29.81 -3.64
N ASP A 120 -6.41 -28.95 -2.78
CA ASP A 120 -7.71 -29.16 -2.14
C ASP A 120 -8.85 -29.00 -3.16
N PRO A 121 -9.66 -30.05 -3.41
CA PRO A 121 -10.71 -30.00 -4.41
C PRO A 121 -11.81 -28.97 -4.08
N VAL A 122 -12.08 -28.72 -2.79
CA VAL A 122 -13.08 -27.73 -2.37
C VAL A 122 -12.57 -26.33 -2.64
N GLN A 123 -11.33 -26.01 -2.24
CA GLN A 123 -10.73 -24.70 -2.53
C GLN A 123 -10.57 -24.47 -4.04
N ARG A 124 -10.25 -25.52 -4.81
CA ARG A 124 -10.19 -25.46 -6.27
C ARG A 124 -11.54 -25.10 -6.87
N SER A 125 -12.61 -25.82 -6.49
CA SER A 125 -13.96 -25.54 -6.97
C SER A 125 -14.44 -24.14 -6.57
N MET A 126 -14.16 -23.70 -5.34
CA MET A 126 -14.48 -22.34 -4.89
C MET A 126 -13.73 -21.27 -5.70
N ALA A 127 -12.43 -21.48 -5.96
CA ALA A 127 -11.64 -20.57 -6.79
C ALA A 127 -12.15 -20.51 -8.24
N GLN A 128 -12.59 -21.66 -8.79
CA GLN A 128 -13.18 -21.74 -10.13
C GLN A 128 -14.51 -20.97 -10.21
N ILE A 129 -15.45 -21.24 -9.31
CA ILE A 129 -16.74 -20.55 -9.24
C ILE A 129 -16.52 -19.03 -9.15
N GLU A 130 -15.58 -18.60 -8.32
CA GLU A 130 -15.31 -17.18 -8.15
C GLU A 130 -14.72 -16.52 -9.41
N TRP A 131 -13.81 -17.22 -10.09
CA TRP A 131 -13.27 -16.75 -11.37
C TRP A 131 -14.35 -16.66 -12.46
N ASP A 132 -15.32 -17.56 -12.43
CA ASP A 132 -16.38 -17.70 -13.42
C ASP A 132 -17.59 -16.79 -13.19
N ASP A 133 -17.99 -16.57 -11.94
CA ASP A 133 -19.30 -15.97 -11.63
C ASP A 133 -19.21 -14.58 -10.98
N ARG A 134 -18.01 -14.11 -10.60
CA ARG A 134 -17.89 -12.84 -9.87
C ARG A 134 -18.17 -11.61 -10.76
N PRO A 135 -19.04 -10.68 -10.33
CA PRO A 135 -19.35 -9.49 -11.15
C PRO A 135 -18.26 -8.40 -11.10
N ALA A 136 -17.57 -8.23 -9.96
CA ALA A 136 -16.57 -7.17 -9.78
C ALA A 136 -15.45 -7.59 -8.81
N VAL A 137 -14.21 -7.27 -9.15
CA VAL A 137 -12.99 -7.60 -8.40
C VAL A 137 -12.48 -6.35 -7.68
N ARG A 138 -12.13 -6.47 -6.39
CA ARG A 138 -11.47 -5.38 -5.67
C ARG A 138 -10.00 -5.32 -6.06
N ALA A 139 -9.53 -4.20 -6.58
CA ALA A 139 -8.11 -3.98 -6.76
C ALA A 139 -7.48 -3.89 -5.36
N GLN A 140 -6.46 -4.70 -5.09
CA GLN A 140 -5.57 -4.35 -3.99
C GLN A 140 -4.75 -3.18 -4.47
N ALA A 141 -4.79 -2.08 -3.71
CA ALA A 141 -3.93 -0.95 -3.98
C ALA A 141 -2.48 -1.48 -4.02
N PRO A 142 -1.70 -1.14 -5.06
CA PRO A 142 -0.27 -1.37 -4.98
C PRO A 142 0.21 -0.65 -3.72
N ALA A 143 0.88 -1.36 -2.82
CA ALA A 143 1.84 -0.68 -1.95
C ALA A 143 2.81 -0.03 -2.92
N ALA A 144 2.76 1.29 -3.03
CA ALA A 144 3.37 2.01 -4.13
C ALA A 144 4.85 1.64 -4.27
N ASP A 145 5.23 1.52 -5.53
CA ASP A 145 6.54 1.24 -6.08
C ASP A 145 7.62 2.19 -5.51
N CYS A 146 8.22 1.92 -4.34
CA CYS A 146 9.52 2.52 -3.93
C CYS A 146 10.13 1.90 -2.64
N ALA A 147 10.86 0.79 -2.75
CA ALA A 147 11.92 0.44 -1.76
C ALA A 147 12.96 -0.54 -2.33
N CYS A 148 12.54 -1.46 -3.20
CA CYS A 148 13.42 -2.54 -3.66
C CYS A 148 14.48 -2.16 -4.72
N ARG A 149 14.52 -0.92 -5.23
CA ARG A 149 15.59 -0.47 -6.15
C ARG A 149 16.82 0.16 -5.47
N ARG A 150 16.87 0.24 -4.13
CA ARG A 150 18.04 0.76 -3.38
C ARG A 150 18.71 -0.24 -2.43
N ALA A 151 18.46 -1.54 -2.58
CA ALA A 151 19.26 -2.55 -1.88
C ALA A 151 20.58 -2.79 -2.62
N GLY A 152 21.50 -1.83 -2.52
CA GLY A 152 22.92 -2.09 -2.74
C GLY A 152 23.50 -2.91 -1.58
N PRO A 153 24.63 -3.61 -1.77
CA PRO A 153 25.16 -4.52 -0.78
C PRO A 153 25.77 -3.72 0.39
N GLY A 154 25.24 -3.95 1.59
CA GLY A 154 25.96 -3.72 2.85
C GLY A 154 25.76 -2.37 3.52
N ARG A 155 25.09 -2.40 4.69
CA ARG A 155 25.55 -1.67 5.88
C ARG A 155 25.30 -2.53 7.11
N ARG A 156 26.41 -2.96 7.75
CA ARG A 156 26.41 -3.49 9.12
C ARG A 156 26.06 -2.33 10.05
N GLY A 157 24.88 -2.39 10.67
CA GLY A 157 24.50 -1.51 11.77
C GLY A 157 25.16 -2.00 13.05
N VAL A 158 25.87 -1.09 13.71
CA VAL A 158 26.58 -1.32 14.98
C VAL A 158 25.62 -1.04 16.13
N GLY A 159 25.38 -2.08 16.95
CA GLY A 159 25.31 -2.03 18.42
C GLY A 159 24.01 -1.58 19.11
N GLN A 160 23.27 -2.55 19.67
CA GLN A 160 22.92 -2.62 21.11
C GLN A 160 22.30 -4.00 21.48
N PRO A 161 22.15 -4.34 22.79
CA PRO A 161 22.70 -5.55 23.39
C PRO A 161 21.93 -6.84 23.09
N VAL A 162 22.70 -7.89 22.81
CA VAL A 162 22.25 -9.24 22.52
C VAL A 162 21.94 -9.97 23.82
N HIS A 163 20.70 -10.47 23.96
CA HIS A 163 20.36 -11.49 24.95
C HIS A 163 21.27 -12.72 24.72
N PRO A 164 21.97 -13.23 25.75
CA PRO A 164 22.93 -14.29 25.55
C PRO A 164 22.19 -15.63 25.40
N GLY A 165 21.90 -16.03 24.16
CA GLY A 165 21.45 -17.40 23.85
C GLY A 165 20.47 -17.58 22.69
N GLY A 166 19.81 -16.53 22.18
CA GLY A 166 18.79 -16.66 21.14
C GLY A 166 19.37 -16.69 19.72
N ALA A 167 18.91 -17.63 18.89
CA ALA A 167 19.23 -17.63 17.47
C ALA A 167 18.57 -16.42 16.79
N VAL A 168 19.30 -15.72 15.92
CA VAL A 168 18.75 -14.56 15.21
C VAL A 168 17.65 -15.04 14.26
N VAL A 169 16.40 -14.66 14.54
CA VAL A 169 15.24 -14.94 13.68
C VAL A 169 15.29 -14.04 12.45
N LYS A 170 15.18 -14.65 11.26
CA LYS A 170 15.22 -13.94 9.97
C LYS A 170 13.98 -14.20 9.16
N LEU A 171 13.46 -13.17 8.51
CA LEU A 171 12.44 -13.28 7.48
C LEU A 171 13.14 -13.60 6.16
N ALA A 172 12.75 -14.69 5.52
CA ALA A 172 13.23 -15.09 4.21
C ALA A 172 12.14 -14.87 3.17
N LEU A 173 12.42 -14.08 2.14
CA LEU A 173 11.51 -13.82 1.02
C LEU A 173 12.08 -14.37 -0.28
N ARG A 174 11.21 -14.90 -1.15
CA ARG A 174 11.62 -15.53 -2.40
C ARG A 174 10.89 -14.95 -3.60
N ARG A 175 11.67 -14.62 -4.65
CA ARG A 175 11.16 -13.99 -5.89
C ARG A 175 10.66 -14.99 -6.94
N THR A 176 11.24 -16.18 -6.93
CA THR A 176 10.99 -17.23 -7.94
C THR A 176 10.33 -18.46 -7.34
N ALA A 177 9.62 -19.23 -8.15
CA ALA A 177 9.08 -20.53 -7.71
C ALA A 177 10.21 -21.51 -7.34
N ALA A 178 9.87 -22.59 -6.61
CA ALA A 178 10.78 -23.69 -6.34
C ALA A 178 11.44 -24.25 -7.61
N VAL A 179 12.67 -24.76 -7.54
CA VAL A 179 13.34 -25.24 -8.76
C VAL A 179 12.69 -26.52 -9.29
N ASN A 180 12.27 -27.38 -8.37
CA ASN A 180 11.42 -28.53 -8.61
C ASN A 180 9.93 -28.15 -8.72
N ALA A 181 9.57 -26.86 -8.80
CA ALA A 181 8.18 -26.46 -8.95
C ALA A 181 7.64 -26.96 -10.30
N THR A 182 6.46 -27.56 -10.25
CA THR A 182 5.70 -27.93 -11.44
C THR A 182 5.38 -26.68 -12.26
N TRP A 183 5.02 -26.87 -13.52
CA TRP A 183 4.61 -25.75 -14.38
C TRP A 183 3.45 -24.96 -13.76
N ALA A 184 2.44 -25.65 -13.20
CA ALA A 184 1.29 -25.03 -12.56
C ALA A 184 1.70 -24.19 -11.32
N GLN A 185 2.63 -24.68 -10.50
CA GLN A 185 3.17 -23.93 -9.36
C GLN A 185 3.97 -22.69 -9.78
N ARG A 186 4.61 -22.72 -10.95
CA ARG A 186 5.29 -21.53 -11.51
C ARG A 186 4.28 -20.47 -11.95
N GLN A 187 3.15 -20.88 -12.51
CA GLN A 187 2.05 -19.96 -12.83
C GLN A 187 1.43 -19.37 -11.58
N PHE A 188 1.20 -20.20 -10.55
CA PHE A 188 0.75 -19.75 -9.24
C PHE A 188 1.67 -18.65 -8.67
N ALA A 189 2.98 -18.88 -8.67
CA ALA A 189 3.95 -17.89 -8.21
C ALA A 189 3.91 -16.58 -9.02
N ALA A 190 3.69 -16.66 -10.34
CA ALA A 190 3.56 -15.47 -11.19
C ALA A 190 2.28 -14.68 -10.88
N LEU A 191 1.16 -15.37 -10.70
CA LEU A 191 -0.10 -14.73 -10.30
C LEU A 191 -0.02 -14.13 -8.90
N THR A 192 0.60 -14.80 -7.93
CA THR A 192 0.81 -14.26 -6.57
C THR A 192 1.57 -12.94 -6.63
N ARG A 193 2.68 -12.86 -7.37
CA ARG A 193 3.44 -11.62 -7.54
C ARG A 193 2.61 -10.50 -8.14
N TRP A 194 1.93 -10.78 -9.26
CA TRP A 194 1.08 -9.80 -9.92
C TRP A 194 -0.03 -9.30 -8.99
N ARG A 195 -0.68 -10.25 -8.29
CA ARG A 195 -1.83 -10.00 -7.43
C ARG A 195 -1.47 -9.17 -6.20
N LEU A 196 -0.32 -9.45 -5.59
CA LEU A 196 0.18 -8.72 -4.43
C LEU A 196 0.96 -7.46 -4.83
N CYS A 197 1.10 -7.19 -6.14
CA CYS A 197 1.97 -6.16 -6.67
C CYS A 197 3.40 -6.24 -6.09
N SER A 198 3.89 -7.46 -5.93
CA SER A 198 5.17 -7.75 -5.27
C SER A 198 6.14 -8.46 -6.19
N VAL A 199 7.44 -8.29 -5.94
CA VAL A 199 8.50 -9.12 -6.53
C VAL A 199 8.60 -10.49 -5.86
N TYR A 200 7.96 -10.68 -4.69
CA TYR A 200 8.02 -11.90 -3.90
C TYR A 200 6.76 -12.75 -4.08
N CYS A 201 6.95 -14.06 -4.29
CA CYS A 201 5.85 -15.04 -4.39
C CYS A 201 5.73 -15.93 -3.17
N HIS A 202 6.71 -15.91 -2.26
CA HIS A 202 6.78 -16.84 -1.14
C HIS A 202 7.64 -16.30 0.01
N ALA A 203 7.36 -16.75 1.22
CA ALA A 203 8.04 -16.32 2.45
C ALA A 203 8.19 -17.47 3.45
N GLY A 204 9.15 -17.33 4.37
CA GLY A 204 9.34 -18.21 5.51
C GLY A 204 10.19 -17.55 6.60
N ILE A 205 10.29 -18.22 7.74
CA ILE A 205 11.09 -17.80 8.89
C ILE A 205 12.30 -18.71 9.01
N VAL A 206 13.48 -18.13 9.18
CA VAL A 206 14.74 -18.85 9.36
C VAL A 206 15.21 -18.67 10.78
N ILE A 207 15.46 -19.79 11.45
CA ILE A 207 16.02 -19.86 12.81
C ILE A 207 17.15 -20.89 12.74
N GLY A 208 18.38 -20.46 13.00
CA GLY A 208 19.56 -21.30 12.80
C GLY A 208 19.74 -21.71 11.33
N ASP A 209 19.80 -23.02 11.08
CA ASP A 209 19.95 -23.65 9.76
C ASP A 209 18.62 -24.19 9.18
N ARG A 210 17.50 -23.92 9.85
CA ARG A 210 16.16 -24.38 9.45
C ARG A 210 15.31 -23.25 8.89
N LEU A 211 14.50 -23.61 7.90
CA LEU A 211 13.48 -22.77 7.29
C LEU A 211 12.09 -23.32 7.66
N TYR A 212 11.31 -22.50 8.34
CA TYR A 212 9.92 -22.75 8.73
C TYR A 212 9.01 -22.01 7.75
N GLN A 213 8.23 -22.75 6.97
CA GLN A 213 7.44 -22.20 5.88
C GLN A 213 6.14 -22.96 5.66
N VAL A 214 5.17 -22.28 5.05
CA VAL A 214 3.91 -22.89 4.61
C VAL A 214 3.90 -22.95 3.11
N ASN A 215 3.78 -24.13 2.50
CA ASN A 215 3.63 -24.24 1.04
C ASN A 215 2.50 -25.18 0.62
N ALA A 216 2.11 -25.07 -0.65
CA ALA A 216 1.05 -25.83 -1.28
C ALA A 216 1.18 -27.36 -1.15
N ALA A 217 2.41 -27.87 -1.07
CA ALA A 217 2.69 -29.32 -1.10
C ALA A 217 2.68 -29.95 0.31
N HIS A 218 3.09 -29.21 1.33
CA HIS A 218 3.39 -29.77 2.66
C HIS A 218 2.69 -29.04 3.81
N GLY A 219 1.91 -27.98 3.55
CA GLY A 219 1.36 -27.14 4.61
C GLY A 219 2.47 -26.45 5.41
N LEU A 220 2.23 -26.15 6.69
CA LEU A 220 3.25 -25.66 7.61
C LEU A 220 4.26 -26.77 7.96
N HIS A 221 5.51 -26.60 7.54
CA HIS A 221 6.58 -27.56 7.74
C HIS A 221 7.94 -26.86 7.88
N GLU A 222 8.95 -27.63 8.27
CA GLU A 222 10.35 -27.22 8.32
C GLU A 222 11.15 -27.90 7.21
N SER A 223 12.20 -27.24 6.76
CA SER A 223 13.15 -27.77 5.77
C SER A 223 14.53 -27.15 5.99
N ASP A 224 15.56 -27.73 5.38
CA ASP A 224 16.90 -27.15 5.43
C ASP A 224 16.94 -25.80 4.72
N TYR A 225 17.53 -24.80 5.38
CA TYR A 225 17.65 -23.47 4.81
C TYR A 225 18.79 -23.43 3.77
N THR A 226 18.48 -22.92 2.57
CA THR A 226 19.45 -22.78 1.48
C THR A 226 19.54 -21.31 1.05
N PRO A 227 20.63 -20.57 1.35
CA PRO A 227 20.64 -19.11 1.26
C PRO A 227 20.60 -18.54 -0.16
N GLU A 228 21.02 -19.29 -1.17
CA GLU A 228 21.24 -18.84 -2.55
C GLU A 228 20.00 -18.27 -3.27
N ARG A 229 18.79 -18.45 -2.71
CA ARG A 229 17.52 -18.14 -3.38
C ARG A 229 16.58 -17.27 -2.57
N TRP A 230 17.05 -16.78 -1.42
CA TRP A 230 16.23 -16.04 -0.47
C TRP A 230 16.86 -14.70 -0.17
N ASP A 231 16.03 -13.66 -0.21
CA ASP A 231 16.37 -12.37 0.35
C ASP A 231 16.08 -12.45 1.86
N LEU A 232 17.11 -12.21 2.69
CA LEU A 232 17.03 -12.29 4.14
C LEU A 232 16.90 -10.92 4.78
N PHE A 233 16.01 -10.82 5.77
CA PHE A 233 15.80 -9.63 6.57
C PHE A 233 15.81 -10.01 8.05
N GLU A 234 16.72 -9.42 8.82
CA GLU A 234 16.78 -9.59 10.27
C GLU A 234 15.76 -8.64 10.92
N PHE A 235 14.97 -9.14 11.88
CA PHE A 235 13.89 -8.34 12.49
C PHE A 235 13.80 -8.46 14.03
N GLY A 236 14.78 -9.12 14.67
CA GLY A 236 14.88 -9.17 16.13
C GLY A 236 13.74 -9.93 16.84
N GLY A 237 13.16 -10.95 16.19
CA GLY A 237 12.07 -11.76 16.75
C GLY A 237 12.49 -12.69 17.90
N ASP A 238 11.51 -13.12 18.69
CA ASP A 238 11.62 -14.14 19.73
C ASP A 238 11.58 -15.54 19.07
N ASP A 239 12.71 -16.24 19.06
CA ASP A 239 12.86 -17.56 18.45
C ASP A 239 12.08 -18.64 19.22
N ASP A 240 12.10 -18.60 20.54
CA ASP A 240 11.34 -19.51 21.39
C ASP A 240 9.82 -19.38 21.14
N TYR A 241 9.32 -18.15 21.00
CA TYR A 241 7.94 -17.90 20.63
C TYR A 241 7.59 -18.48 19.26
N ALA A 242 8.41 -18.18 18.24
CA ALA A 242 8.18 -18.63 16.88
C ALA A 242 8.22 -20.18 16.77
N LEU A 243 9.15 -20.82 17.46
CA LEU A 243 9.28 -22.28 17.50
C LEU A 243 8.11 -22.93 18.23
N ARG A 244 7.70 -22.40 19.38
CA ARG A 244 6.52 -22.89 20.11
C ARG A 244 5.27 -22.84 19.23
N LEU A 245 5.05 -21.69 18.57
CA LEU A 245 3.92 -21.50 17.68
C LEU A 245 3.99 -22.41 16.45
N PHE A 246 5.19 -22.63 15.91
CA PHE A 246 5.39 -23.59 14.82
C PHE A 246 4.96 -25.00 15.22
N TYR A 247 5.39 -25.51 16.37
CA TYR A 247 5.04 -26.86 16.80
C TYR A 247 3.56 -27.02 17.12
N GLU A 248 2.89 -25.96 17.59
CA GLU A 248 1.44 -25.93 17.79
C GLU A 248 0.67 -26.02 16.47
N LEU A 249 1.12 -25.29 15.44
CA LEU A 249 0.45 -25.18 14.14
C LEU A 249 1.03 -26.13 13.07
N ARG A 250 1.95 -27.02 13.43
CA ARG A 250 2.65 -27.86 12.45
C ARG A 250 1.66 -28.73 11.70
N GLY A 251 1.79 -28.75 10.37
CA GLY A 251 0.89 -29.51 9.50
C GLY A 251 -0.39 -28.75 9.11
N THR A 252 -0.58 -27.52 9.58
CA THR A 252 -1.67 -26.66 9.11
C THR A 252 -1.68 -26.60 7.58
N PRO A 253 -2.82 -26.92 6.92
CA PRO A 253 -2.91 -26.91 5.47
C PRO A 253 -2.68 -25.54 4.84
N TYR A 254 -2.25 -25.54 3.59
CA TYR A 254 -2.02 -24.30 2.85
C TYR A 254 -3.35 -23.62 2.49
N ASP A 255 -3.44 -22.30 2.72
CA ASP A 255 -4.60 -21.50 2.34
C ASP A 255 -4.41 -20.85 0.94
N TYR A 256 -4.90 -21.53 -0.10
CA TYR A 256 -4.84 -21.01 -1.46
C TYR A 256 -5.79 -19.81 -1.66
N LEU A 257 -6.93 -19.80 -0.96
CA LEU A 257 -7.91 -18.72 -1.04
C LEU A 257 -7.47 -17.48 -0.26
N GLY A 258 -6.68 -17.63 0.80
CA GLY A 258 -6.06 -16.52 1.51
C GLY A 258 -5.05 -15.75 0.66
N VAL A 259 -4.15 -16.47 -0.04
CA VAL A 259 -3.09 -15.84 -0.85
C VAL A 259 -3.57 -15.36 -2.22
N LEU A 260 -4.45 -16.12 -2.89
CA LEU A 260 -5.01 -15.72 -4.18
C LEU A 260 -6.31 -14.94 -4.06
N GLY A 261 -6.86 -14.81 -2.84
CA GLY A 261 -8.16 -14.23 -2.51
C GLY A 261 -8.61 -13.18 -3.51
N PHE A 262 -9.31 -13.66 -4.54
CA PHE A 262 -9.79 -12.84 -5.63
C PHE A 262 -10.99 -12.06 -5.11
N GLY A 263 -10.74 -11.01 -4.33
CA GLY A 263 -11.73 -10.07 -3.78
C GLY A 263 -12.72 -10.63 -2.74
N LEU A 264 -12.59 -11.88 -2.31
CA LEU A 264 -13.61 -12.54 -1.49
C LEU A 264 -13.78 -11.89 -0.09
N PRO A 265 -15.02 -11.79 0.43
CA PRO A 265 -15.33 -11.68 1.86
C PRO A 265 -15.22 -13.03 2.59
N VAL A 266 -14.46 -13.98 2.04
CA VAL A 266 -14.15 -15.25 2.68
C VAL A 266 -12.96 -14.97 3.60
N ARG A 267 -13.18 -15.19 4.89
CA ARG A 267 -12.12 -15.27 5.90
C ARG A 267 -11.12 -16.32 5.40
N GLY A 268 -9.81 -16.12 5.59
CA GLY A 268 -8.92 -17.28 5.57
C GLY A 268 -9.56 -18.34 6.47
N ASP A 269 -9.51 -19.60 6.05
CA ASP A 269 -9.98 -20.66 6.93
C ASP A 269 -9.17 -20.52 8.22
N ASP A 270 -9.81 -20.30 9.37
CA ASP A 270 -9.11 -20.05 10.64
C ASP A 270 -8.20 -21.26 10.99
N ASP A 271 -8.44 -22.42 10.35
CA ASP A 271 -7.68 -23.66 10.45
C ASP A 271 -6.57 -23.81 9.37
N ARG A 272 -6.28 -22.77 8.57
CA ARG A 272 -5.29 -22.81 7.47
C ARG A 272 -4.40 -21.57 7.45
N LEU A 273 -3.24 -21.70 6.81
CA LEU A 273 -2.25 -20.62 6.71
C LEU A 273 -1.66 -20.55 5.30
N TYR A 274 -1.34 -19.35 4.83
CA TYR A 274 -0.38 -19.19 3.72
C TYR A 274 0.92 -18.53 4.18
N CYS A 275 1.91 -18.52 3.29
CA CYS A 275 3.29 -18.23 3.61
C CYS A 275 3.52 -16.87 4.31
N PHE A 276 2.81 -15.81 3.93
CA PHE A 276 2.96 -14.49 4.56
C PHE A 276 2.23 -14.39 5.91
N GLU A 277 1.12 -15.10 6.11
CA GLU A 277 0.40 -15.12 7.40
C GLU A 277 1.18 -15.85 8.46
N TRP A 278 1.79 -16.98 8.11
CA TRP A 278 2.73 -17.66 8.98
C TRP A 278 3.85 -16.72 9.44
N CYS A 279 4.44 -15.98 8.52
CA CYS A 279 5.50 -15.02 8.87
C CYS A 279 4.99 -13.92 9.81
N ALA A 280 3.80 -13.37 9.58
CA ALA A 280 3.23 -12.36 10.48
C ALA A 280 3.00 -12.90 11.89
N LEU A 281 2.43 -14.11 12.01
CA LEU A 281 2.20 -14.78 13.27
C LEU A 281 3.51 -15.05 14.01
N ALA A 282 4.50 -15.65 13.34
CA ALA A 282 5.81 -15.93 13.91
C ALA A 282 6.59 -14.66 14.31
N MET A 283 6.37 -13.55 13.59
CA MET A 283 6.92 -12.23 13.94
C MET A 283 6.17 -11.55 15.10
N GLY A 284 5.04 -12.10 15.56
CA GLY A 284 4.17 -11.46 16.55
C GLY A 284 3.58 -10.14 16.04
N VAL A 285 3.33 -10.05 14.73
CA VAL A 285 2.67 -8.90 14.09
C VAL A 285 1.17 -9.16 14.13
N GLU A 286 0.40 -8.14 14.47
CA GLU A 286 -1.07 -8.24 14.46
C GLU A 286 -1.54 -8.70 13.08
N HIS A 287 -2.31 -9.78 13.05
CA HIS A 287 -2.82 -10.34 11.82
C HIS A 287 -3.75 -9.33 11.15
N GLN A 288 -3.31 -8.80 10.01
CA GLN A 288 -4.15 -7.98 9.14
C GLN A 288 -4.70 -8.83 8.01
N ARG A 289 -5.96 -8.55 7.64
CA ARG A 289 -6.57 -9.16 6.46
C ARG A 289 -5.67 -8.96 5.23
N TRP A 290 -5.27 -10.10 4.65
CA TRP A 290 -4.33 -10.20 3.54
C TRP A 290 -2.94 -9.64 3.87
N MET A 291 -2.08 -10.54 4.32
CA MET A 291 -0.68 -10.24 4.57
C MET A 291 0.09 -10.22 3.25
N THR A 292 0.84 -9.16 3.00
CA THR A 292 1.72 -9.03 1.84
C THR A 292 3.17 -9.02 2.30
N PRO A 293 4.13 -9.40 1.44
CA PRO A 293 5.55 -9.31 1.77
C PRO A 293 5.98 -7.89 2.14
N GLU A 294 5.40 -6.86 1.54
CA GLU A 294 5.69 -5.45 1.86
C GLU A 294 5.23 -5.08 3.28
N LYS A 295 4.07 -5.58 3.72
CA LYS A 295 3.60 -5.38 5.11
C LYS A 295 4.56 -6.04 6.10
N LEU A 296 5.05 -7.24 5.78
CA LEU A 296 6.03 -7.94 6.61
C LEU A 296 7.36 -7.17 6.66
N LEU A 297 7.83 -6.64 5.53
CA LEU A 297 9.04 -5.82 5.47
C LEU A 297 8.90 -4.54 6.28
N LEU A 298 7.76 -3.85 6.21
CA LEU A 298 7.48 -2.67 7.04
C LEU A 298 7.50 -3.03 8.53
N ALA A 299 6.90 -4.16 8.91
CA ALA A 299 6.90 -4.62 10.29
C ALA A 299 8.30 -5.02 10.77
N ALA A 300 9.13 -5.61 9.89
CA ALA A 300 10.52 -5.95 10.18
C ALA A 300 11.40 -4.69 10.37
N TRP A 301 11.17 -3.64 9.59
CA TRP A 301 11.92 -2.39 9.68
C TRP A 301 11.50 -1.48 10.84
N GLY A 302 10.24 -1.56 11.26
CA GLY A 302 9.67 -0.70 12.30
C GLY A 302 9.97 -1.13 13.74
N ARG A 303 10.67 -2.26 13.93
CA ARG A 303 11.09 -2.73 15.26
C ARG A 303 12.55 -2.31 15.49
N PRO A 304 12.85 -1.58 16.59
CA PRO A 304 14.19 -1.14 16.91
C PRO A 304 15.14 -2.31 17.20
#